data_AF-A0A2T1LTP4-F1
#
_entry.id   AF-A0A2T1LTP4-F1
#
_cell.length_a   1.000
_cell.length_b   1.000
_cell.length_c   1.000
_cell.angle_alpha   90.00
_cell.angle_beta   90.00
_cell.angle_gamma   90.00
#
_symmetry.space_group_name_H-M   'P 1'
#
loop_
_entity.id
_entity.type
_entity.pdbx_description
1 polymer ?
#
loop_
_entity_poly.entity_id
_entity_poly.type
_entity_poly.pdbx_seq_one_letter_code
_entity_poly.pdbx_strand_id
1 'polypeptide(L)'
;MIYTTQQLINILETEMRATCNGKRILLNCANRIDNPVLAKALDLEKVGKVFAYQDFRRQIHEYQREYNVSGVIWRVCTFGNQKIQFPEIHNQLIAVSGDKEILMAAKESILSFWREMTQNMNFWLAVDSRFPISQNMIDEMIQQAEWAEIDAAQTDIYLGLCWGNPKEYIYQWAKPESGCHRIIAAVNKPSSIKV
;
A
#
# COMPACT_ATOMS: atom_id res chain seq x y z
N MET A 1 22.08 -3.98 14.79
CA MET A 1 20.67 -3.86 15.23
C MET A 1 19.78 -3.97 14.00
N ILE A 2 18.66 -4.69 14.09
CA ILE A 2 17.71 -4.83 12.98
C ILE A 2 16.69 -3.70 13.09
N TYR A 3 16.47 -2.95 12.01
CA TYR A 3 15.48 -1.86 11.98
C TYR A 3 14.07 -2.42 11.88
N THR A 4 13.13 -1.82 12.60
CA THR A 4 11.69 -2.17 12.49
C THR A 4 11.06 -1.49 11.28
N THR A 5 9.93 -2.03 10.81
CA THR A 5 9.11 -1.44 9.73
C THR A 5 8.85 0.06 9.96
N GLN A 6 8.48 0.44 11.19
CA GLN A 6 8.22 1.84 11.55
C GLN A 6 9.48 2.71 11.47
N GLN A 7 10.64 2.16 11.85
CA GLN A 7 11.91 2.89 11.73
C GLN A 7 12.28 3.09 10.26
N LEU A 8 12.07 2.10 9.39
CA LEU A 8 12.31 2.24 7.96
C LEU A 8 11.39 3.30 7.32
N ILE A 9 10.11 3.32 7.71
CA ILE A 9 9.15 4.35 7.26
C ILE A 9 9.61 5.74 7.70
N ASN A 10 9.99 5.91 8.97
CA ASN A 10 10.46 7.19 9.49
C ASN A 10 11.72 7.68 8.75
N ILE A 11 12.64 6.78 8.42
CA ILE A 11 13.84 7.08 7.65
C ILE A 11 13.45 7.56 6.25
N LEU A 12 12.58 6.82 5.55
CA LEU A 12 12.11 7.17 4.20
C LEU A 12 11.34 8.51 4.18
N GLU A 13 10.45 8.74 5.15
CA GLU A 13 9.73 10.01 5.28
C GLU A 13 10.67 11.19 5.53
N THR A 14 11.68 11.00 6.37
CA THR A 14 12.66 12.04 6.68
C THR A 14 13.45 12.41 5.42
N GLU A 15 13.89 11.42 4.64
CA GLU A 15 14.57 11.63 3.35
C GLU A 15 13.68 12.30 2.30
N MET A 16 12.40 11.88 2.22
CA MET A 16 11.45 12.48 1.29
C MET A 16 11.21 13.95 1.63
N ARG A 17 10.97 14.29 2.91
CA ARG A 17 10.79 15.68 3.38
C ARG A 17 12.05 16.52 3.15
N ALA A 18 13.22 15.95 3.36
CA ALA A 18 14.50 16.60 3.05
C ALA A 18 14.60 16.98 1.58
N THR A 19 14.33 16.01 0.71
CA THR A 19 14.41 16.15 -0.74
C THR A 19 13.40 17.18 -1.25
N CYS A 20 12.16 17.15 -0.77
CA CYS A 20 11.11 18.11 -1.11
C CYS A 20 11.44 19.55 -0.64
N ASN A 21 12.06 19.71 0.53
CA ASN A 21 12.44 21.03 1.05
C ASN A 21 13.70 21.62 0.40
N GLY A 22 14.28 20.94 -0.60
CA GLY A 22 15.53 21.36 -1.24
C GLY A 22 16.74 21.33 -0.31
N LYS A 23 16.58 20.86 0.93
CA LYS A 23 17.58 20.79 1.99
C LYS A 23 17.99 19.33 2.17
N ARG A 24 19.22 19.01 1.79
CA ARG A 24 19.87 17.74 2.13
C ARG A 24 19.84 17.55 3.66
N ILE A 25 19.00 16.65 4.19
CA ILE A 25 19.05 16.29 5.62
C ILE A 25 20.12 15.19 5.87
N LEU A 26 20.63 14.52 4.83
CA LEU A 26 21.85 13.68 4.92
C LEU A 26 23.17 14.45 4.77
N LEU A 27 23.23 15.68 5.26
CA LEU A 27 24.49 16.40 5.49
C LEU A 27 24.62 16.93 6.92
N ASN A 28 24.12 16.20 7.92
CA ASN A 28 24.67 16.36 9.27
C ASN A 28 25.47 15.10 9.61
N CYS A 29 26.79 15.17 9.37
CA CYS A 29 27.74 14.07 9.60
C CYS A 29 27.69 13.49 11.02
N ALA A 30 27.17 14.25 11.99
CA ALA A 30 27.02 13.81 13.37
C ALA A 30 26.07 12.60 13.56
N ASN A 31 25.04 12.44 12.72
CA ASN A 31 24.09 11.32 12.82
C ASN A 31 24.52 10.09 11.98
N ARG A 32 25.64 10.16 11.25
CA ARG A 32 26.12 9.07 10.36
C ARG A 32 26.78 7.92 11.11
N ILE A 33 27.26 8.16 12.33
CA ILE A 33 28.17 7.25 13.02
C ILE A 33 27.42 6.05 13.66
N ASP A 34 26.10 6.15 13.86
CA ASP A 34 25.30 5.14 14.57
C ASP A 34 24.37 4.28 13.70
N ASN A 35 24.34 4.46 12.37
CA ASN A 35 23.37 3.78 11.51
C ASN A 35 24.02 3.01 10.34
N PRO A 36 24.23 1.68 10.47
CA PRO A 36 24.87 0.86 9.45
C PRO A 36 24.09 0.76 8.13
N VAL A 37 22.77 1.02 8.13
CA VAL A 37 21.97 1.09 6.89
C VAL A 37 22.29 2.36 6.12
N LEU A 38 22.44 3.50 6.81
CA LEU A 38 22.90 4.75 6.18
C LEU A 38 24.35 4.65 5.70
N ALA A 39 25.19 3.86 6.36
CA ALA A 39 26.58 3.64 5.96
C ALA A 39 26.69 2.81 4.65
N LYS A 40 25.88 1.76 4.48
CA LYS A 40 25.78 1.00 3.20
C LYS A 40 25.16 1.85 2.08
N ALA A 41 24.36 2.85 2.42
CA ALA A 41 23.61 3.65 1.45
C ALA A 41 24.45 4.67 0.65
N LEU A 42 25.66 5.00 1.13
CA LEU A 42 26.42 6.18 0.72
C LEU A 42 27.56 5.88 -0.27
N ASP A 43 27.26 5.28 -1.41
CA ASP A 43 28.08 5.49 -2.64
C ASP A 43 27.41 6.53 -3.57
N LEU A 44 26.71 7.50 -2.96
CA LEU A 44 25.81 8.47 -3.60
C LEU A 44 26.47 9.81 -3.97
N GLU A 45 27.80 9.92 -3.93
CA GLU A 45 28.48 11.19 -4.29
C GLU A 45 28.30 11.61 -5.77
N LYS A 46 27.77 10.72 -6.64
CA LYS A 46 27.74 10.94 -8.09
C LYS A 46 26.36 11.02 -8.75
N VAL A 47 25.24 10.96 -8.03
CA VAL A 47 23.91 10.81 -8.66
C VAL A 47 22.93 11.94 -8.29
N GLY A 48 22.20 12.48 -9.29
CA GLY A 48 21.31 13.64 -9.15
C GLY A 48 20.15 13.45 -8.16
N LYS A 49 19.51 14.56 -7.74
CA LYS A 49 18.50 14.64 -6.65
C LYS A 49 17.37 13.59 -6.71
N VAL A 50 16.88 13.26 -7.90
CA VAL A 50 15.78 12.28 -8.09
C VAL A 50 16.30 10.83 -8.05
N PHE A 51 17.49 10.60 -8.60
CA PHE A 51 18.13 9.29 -8.62
C PHE A 51 18.59 8.86 -7.22
N ALA A 52 19.08 9.80 -6.41
CA ALA A 52 19.50 9.51 -5.04
C ALA A 52 18.36 8.93 -4.17
N TYR A 53 17.13 9.42 -4.34
CA TYR A 53 15.98 8.90 -3.59
C TYR A 53 15.52 7.51 -4.09
N GLN A 54 15.53 7.29 -5.42
CA GLN A 54 15.21 5.99 -5.99
C GLN A 54 16.25 4.92 -5.60
N ASP A 55 17.53 5.28 -5.63
CA ASP A 55 18.63 4.43 -5.18
C ASP A 55 18.54 4.15 -3.68
N PHE A 56 18.22 5.15 -2.87
CA PHE A 56 18.00 4.97 -1.44
C PHE A 56 16.83 4.02 -1.16
N ARG A 57 15.70 4.18 -1.87
CA ARG A 57 14.55 3.28 -1.74
C ARG A 57 14.91 1.85 -2.13
N ARG A 58 15.72 1.65 -3.19
CA ARG A 58 16.22 0.33 -3.59
C ARG A 58 17.05 -0.33 -2.49
N GLN A 59 17.95 0.42 -1.84
CA GLN A 59 18.77 -0.11 -0.75
C GLN A 59 17.93 -0.50 0.48
N ILE A 60 16.88 0.28 0.81
CA ILE A 60 15.93 -0.10 1.87
C ILE A 60 15.18 -1.38 1.49
N HIS A 61 14.78 -1.55 0.23
CA HIS A 61 14.15 -2.78 -0.25
C HIS A 61 15.10 -3.98 -0.21
N GLU A 62 16.38 -3.80 -0.53
CA GLU A 62 17.41 -4.83 -0.38
C GLU A 62 17.58 -5.21 1.10
N TYR A 63 17.64 -4.23 1.99
CA TYR A 63 17.69 -4.46 3.44
C TYR A 63 16.46 -5.24 3.95
N GLN A 64 15.25 -4.89 3.49
CA GLN A 64 14.03 -5.63 3.86
C GLN A 64 14.12 -7.11 3.46
N ARG A 65 14.73 -7.43 2.31
CA ARG A 65 14.94 -8.81 1.88
C ARG A 65 16.03 -9.51 2.68
N GLU A 66 17.16 -8.84 2.92
CA GLU A 66 18.31 -9.38 3.66
C GLU A 66 17.93 -9.74 5.10
N TYR A 67 17.11 -8.92 5.75
CA TYR A 67 16.73 -9.07 7.17
C TYR A 67 15.28 -9.55 7.38
N ASN A 68 14.57 -9.90 6.31
CA ASN A 68 13.16 -10.32 6.31
C ASN A 68 12.23 -9.36 7.09
N VAL A 69 12.43 -8.05 6.91
CA VAL A 69 11.63 -7.02 7.58
C VAL A 69 10.35 -6.77 6.81
N SER A 70 9.22 -7.18 7.41
CA SER A 70 7.88 -7.04 6.84
C SER A 70 7.55 -5.61 6.46
N GLY A 71 6.97 -5.43 5.27
CA GLY A 71 6.42 -4.15 4.82
C GLY A 71 4.99 -3.91 5.28
N VAL A 72 4.40 -4.85 6.01
CA VAL A 72 3.01 -4.80 6.47
C VAL A 72 2.87 -3.81 7.61
N ILE A 73 1.92 -2.91 7.47
CA ILE A 73 1.46 -1.99 8.50
C ILE A 73 0.01 -2.31 8.83
N TRP A 74 -0.39 -2.02 10.06
CA TRP A 74 -1.78 -2.13 10.46
C TRP A 74 -2.45 -0.77 10.33
N ARG A 75 -3.33 -0.64 9.35
CA ARG A 75 -4.12 0.58 9.12
C ARG A 75 -5.48 0.42 9.78
N VAL A 76 -5.99 1.53 10.32
CA VAL A 76 -7.36 1.61 10.83
C VAL A 76 -8.20 2.36 9.81
N CYS A 77 -9.19 1.68 9.23
CA CYS A 77 -10.23 2.31 8.42
C CYS A 77 -11.41 2.64 9.32
N THR A 78 -11.92 3.87 9.23
CA THR A 78 -13.12 4.32 9.94
C THR A 78 -14.14 4.75 8.90
N PHE A 79 -15.33 4.17 8.93
CA PHE A 79 -16.44 4.57 8.07
C PHE A 79 -17.71 4.69 8.93
N GLY A 80 -18.30 5.88 8.97
CA GLY A 80 -19.37 6.19 9.92
C GLY A 80 -18.92 5.97 11.38
N ASN A 81 -19.68 5.13 12.11
CA ASN A 81 -19.38 4.78 13.51
C ASN A 81 -18.57 3.48 13.68
N GLN A 82 -18.26 2.78 12.58
CA GLN A 82 -17.51 1.53 12.64
C GLN A 82 -16.04 1.71 12.28
N LYS A 83 -15.20 0.85 12.85
CA LYS A 83 -13.76 0.83 12.64
C LYS A 83 -13.30 -0.59 12.42
N ILE A 84 -12.41 -0.77 11.45
CA ILE A 84 -11.71 -2.02 11.21
C ILE A 84 -10.21 -1.76 11.16
N GLN A 85 -9.44 -2.64 11.78
CA GLN A 85 -7.99 -2.68 11.66
C GLN A 85 -7.63 -3.80 10.70
N PHE A 86 -6.82 -3.49 9.69
CA PHE A 86 -6.44 -4.45 8.66
C PHE A 86 -4.95 -4.28 8.29
N PRO A 87 -4.29 -5.37 7.87
CA PRO A 87 -2.93 -5.31 7.34
C PRO A 87 -2.94 -4.75 5.92
N GLU A 88 -2.05 -3.81 5.64
CA GLU A 88 -1.79 -3.24 4.32
C GLU A 88 -0.27 -3.14 4.12
N ILE A 89 0.22 -3.27 2.89
CA ILE A 89 1.64 -3.03 2.61
C ILE A 89 1.86 -1.52 2.49
N HIS A 90 2.80 -0.97 3.26
CA HIS A 90 3.11 0.44 3.17
C HIS A 90 3.61 0.82 1.77
N ASN A 91 3.07 1.87 1.16
CA ASN A 91 3.34 2.29 -0.21
C ASN A 91 4.83 2.50 -0.57
N GLN A 92 5.68 2.81 0.41
CA GLN A 92 7.12 2.99 0.22
C GLN A 92 7.95 1.72 0.45
N LEU A 93 7.40 0.71 1.13
CA LEU A 93 8.06 -0.56 1.45
C LEU A 93 7.68 -1.66 0.46
N ILE A 94 8.36 -2.80 0.56
CA ILE A 94 8.00 -4.02 -0.19
C ILE A 94 7.45 -5.10 0.75
N ALA A 95 6.60 -5.96 0.20
CA ALA A 95 6.24 -7.22 0.85
C ALA A 95 7.46 -8.14 0.93
N VAL A 96 7.61 -8.88 2.03
CA VAL A 96 8.56 -9.99 2.15
C VAL A 96 7.83 -11.33 2.21
N SER A 97 8.58 -12.43 2.20
CA SER A 97 7.99 -13.76 2.30
C SER A 97 7.24 -13.91 3.63
N GLY A 98 5.98 -14.34 3.59
CA GLY A 98 5.11 -14.40 4.78
C GLY A 98 4.08 -13.27 4.86
N ASP A 99 4.32 -12.14 4.18
CA ASP A 99 3.40 -10.99 4.23
C ASP A 99 2.09 -11.28 3.47
N LYS A 100 2.17 -12.09 2.40
CA LYS A 100 1.00 -12.47 1.60
C LYS A 100 0.00 -13.25 2.46
N GLU A 101 0.48 -14.17 3.28
CA GLU A 101 -0.34 -14.99 4.17
C GLU A 101 -1.09 -14.13 5.20
N ILE A 102 -0.46 -13.05 5.69
CA ILE A 102 -1.08 -12.08 6.59
C ILE A 102 -2.24 -11.35 5.88
N LEU A 103 -2.02 -10.90 4.64
CA LEU A 103 -3.05 -10.24 3.83
C LEU A 103 -4.21 -11.20 3.52
N MET A 104 -3.90 -12.44 3.17
CA MET A 104 -4.91 -13.48 2.89
C MET A 104 -5.75 -13.80 4.14
N ALA A 105 -5.13 -13.87 5.32
CA ALA A 105 -5.84 -14.13 6.57
C ALA A 105 -6.84 -13.02 6.94
N ALA A 106 -6.56 -11.76 6.55
CA ALA A 106 -7.43 -10.63 6.80
C ALA A 106 -8.59 -10.49 5.79
N LYS A 107 -8.54 -11.21 4.66
CA LYS A 107 -9.51 -11.09 3.56
C LYS A 107 -10.95 -11.19 4.06
N GLU A 108 -11.30 -12.24 4.80
CA GLU A 108 -12.68 -12.46 5.24
C GLU A 108 -13.18 -11.38 6.22
N SER A 109 -12.30 -10.87 7.08
CA SER A 109 -12.63 -9.76 8.00
C SER A 109 -12.90 -8.46 7.24
N ILE A 110 -12.13 -8.19 6.18
CA ILE A 110 -12.32 -7.02 5.33
C ILE A 110 -13.62 -7.13 4.52
N LEU A 111 -13.88 -8.31 3.94
CA LEU A 111 -15.08 -8.55 3.13
C LEU A 111 -16.36 -8.49 3.96
N SER A 112 -16.35 -9.05 5.17
CA SER A 112 -17.50 -8.96 6.10
C SER A 112 -17.81 -7.51 6.47
N PHE A 113 -16.81 -6.74 6.86
CA PHE A 113 -16.98 -5.31 7.15
C PHE A 113 -17.49 -4.52 5.94
N TRP A 114 -16.92 -4.77 4.76
CA TRP A 114 -17.37 -4.10 3.54
C TRP A 114 -18.83 -4.45 3.19
N ARG A 115 -19.22 -5.73 3.28
CA ARG A 115 -20.61 -6.16 3.04
C ARG A 115 -21.59 -5.54 4.03
N GLU A 116 -21.21 -5.41 5.30
CA GLU A 116 -22.04 -4.77 6.32
C GLU A 116 -22.28 -3.28 6.02
N MET A 117 -21.21 -2.56 5.64
CA MET A 117 -21.29 -1.12 5.38
C MET A 117 -21.94 -0.75 4.03
N THR A 118 -22.06 -1.70 3.10
CA THR A 118 -22.50 -1.44 1.71
C THR A 118 -23.88 -1.98 1.34
N GLN A 119 -24.66 -2.49 2.30
CA GLN A 119 -25.97 -3.12 2.03
C GLN A 119 -26.95 -2.23 1.22
N ASN A 120 -26.88 -0.91 1.40
CA ASN A 120 -27.76 0.06 0.74
C ASN A 120 -27.03 0.92 -0.31
N MET A 121 -25.90 0.44 -0.82
CA MET A 121 -25.09 1.16 -1.80
C MET A 121 -25.16 0.51 -3.18
N ASN A 122 -24.87 1.32 -4.19
CA ASN A 122 -24.62 0.85 -5.53
C ASN A 122 -23.11 0.64 -5.70
N PHE A 123 -22.73 -0.24 -6.62
CA PHE A 123 -21.34 -0.63 -6.83
C PHE A 123 -20.89 -0.22 -8.22
N TRP A 124 -19.66 0.27 -8.35
CA TRP A 124 -19.04 0.64 -9.62
C TRP A 124 -17.61 0.14 -9.68
N LEU A 125 -17.09 -0.09 -10.88
CA LEU A 125 -15.66 -0.33 -11.07
C LEU A 125 -14.93 1.00 -11.17
N ALA A 126 -13.76 1.11 -10.54
CA ALA A 126 -12.93 2.31 -10.65
C ALA A 126 -12.43 2.54 -12.10
N VAL A 127 -12.27 1.46 -12.87
CA VAL A 127 -11.86 1.53 -14.29
C VAL A 127 -13.02 1.89 -15.22
N ASP A 128 -14.26 1.59 -14.82
CA ASP A 128 -15.46 1.91 -15.60
C ASP A 128 -16.62 2.22 -14.65
N SER A 129 -16.81 3.51 -14.38
CA SER A 129 -17.88 4.02 -13.51
C SER A 129 -19.15 4.41 -14.29
N ARG A 130 -19.24 4.03 -15.58
CA ARG A 130 -20.39 4.38 -16.42
C ARG A 130 -21.64 3.65 -15.98
N PHE A 131 -21.50 2.38 -15.59
CA PHE A 131 -22.59 1.52 -15.19
C PHE A 131 -22.31 0.88 -13.82
N PRO A 132 -23.35 0.70 -12.99
CA PRO A 132 -23.19 -0.07 -11.78
C PRO A 132 -22.94 -1.55 -12.11
N ILE A 133 -22.17 -2.22 -11.26
CA ILE A 133 -21.94 -3.66 -11.34
C ILE A 133 -22.91 -4.42 -10.43
N SER A 134 -23.25 -5.64 -10.83
CA SER A 134 -24.12 -6.51 -10.04
C SER A 134 -23.35 -7.18 -8.91
N GLN A 135 -24.06 -7.58 -7.85
CA GLN A 135 -23.47 -8.36 -6.76
C GLN A 135 -22.85 -9.68 -7.24
N ASN A 136 -23.47 -10.36 -8.21
CA ASN A 136 -22.91 -11.59 -8.78
C ASN A 136 -21.50 -11.37 -9.36
N MET A 137 -21.28 -10.26 -10.06
CA MET A 137 -19.97 -9.92 -10.62
C MET A 137 -18.93 -9.66 -9.51
N ILE A 138 -19.36 -9.07 -8.39
CA ILE A 138 -18.52 -8.83 -7.23
C ILE A 138 -18.15 -10.17 -6.56
N ASP A 139 -19.12 -11.08 -6.39
CA ASP A 139 -18.86 -12.39 -5.81
C ASP A 139 -17.91 -13.23 -6.67
N GLU A 140 -18.00 -13.15 -8.00
CA GLU A 140 -17.02 -13.76 -8.91
C GLU A 140 -15.60 -13.18 -8.70
N MET A 141 -15.48 -11.86 -8.58
CA MET A 141 -14.19 -11.21 -8.29
C MET A 141 -13.65 -11.59 -6.90
N ILE A 142 -14.52 -11.72 -5.90
CA ILE A 142 -14.14 -12.14 -4.55
C ILE A 142 -13.58 -13.56 -4.55
N GLN A 143 -14.17 -14.46 -5.35
CA GLN A 143 -13.68 -15.83 -5.50
C GLN A 143 -12.30 -15.89 -6.17
N GLN A 144 -12.03 -15.00 -7.12
CA GLN A 144 -10.75 -14.93 -7.83
C GLN A 144 -9.66 -14.20 -7.03
N ALA A 145 -10.04 -13.31 -6.12
CA ALA A 145 -9.10 -12.55 -5.31
C ALA A 145 -8.45 -13.40 -4.22
N GLU A 146 -7.15 -13.19 -4.00
CA GLU A 146 -6.42 -13.86 -2.93
C GLU A 146 -6.46 -13.04 -1.63
N TRP A 147 -6.40 -11.72 -1.72
CA TRP A 147 -6.57 -10.81 -0.58
C TRP A 147 -7.47 -9.63 -0.92
N ALA A 148 -7.89 -8.92 0.12
CA ALA A 148 -8.72 -7.73 0.00
C ALA A 148 -8.03 -6.55 0.69
N GLU A 149 -8.25 -5.37 0.12
CA GLU A 149 -7.85 -4.07 0.66
C GLU A 149 -9.10 -3.20 0.77
N ILE A 150 -9.15 -2.33 1.78
CA ILE A 150 -10.28 -1.43 1.97
C ILE A 150 -9.80 -0.01 2.23
N ASP A 151 -10.47 0.94 1.60
CA ASP A 151 -10.30 2.35 1.90
C ASP A 151 -11.67 3.00 2.01
N ALA A 152 -11.79 4.06 2.79
CA ALA A 152 -13.05 4.77 2.98
C ALA A 152 -12.84 6.28 2.83
N ALA A 153 -13.67 6.87 1.97
CA ALA A 153 -13.90 8.29 1.95
C ALA A 153 -15.06 8.65 2.90
N GLN A 154 -15.47 9.92 2.93
CA GLN A 154 -16.55 10.38 3.79
C GLN A 154 -17.91 9.71 3.48
N THR A 155 -18.18 9.43 2.20
CA THR A 155 -19.46 8.89 1.73
C THR A 155 -19.34 7.58 0.98
N ASP A 156 -18.13 7.24 0.56
CA ASP A 156 -17.85 6.15 -0.38
C ASP A 156 -16.85 5.20 0.26
N ILE A 157 -17.00 3.90 -0.02
CA ILE A 157 -16.09 2.87 0.46
C ILE A 157 -15.54 2.06 -0.71
N TYR A 158 -14.23 1.89 -0.73
CA TYR A 158 -13.47 1.27 -1.78
C TYR A 158 -13.05 -0.14 -1.33
N LEU A 159 -13.26 -1.12 -2.21
CA LEU A 159 -12.77 -2.48 -2.03
C LEU A 159 -11.78 -2.80 -3.14
N GLY A 160 -10.54 -3.06 -2.76
CA GLY A 160 -9.52 -3.64 -3.63
C GLY A 160 -9.56 -5.16 -3.50
N LEU A 161 -9.84 -5.86 -4.59
CA LEU A 161 -9.78 -7.31 -4.69
C LEU A 161 -8.55 -7.69 -5.50
N CYS A 162 -7.50 -8.13 -4.81
CA CYS A 162 -6.17 -8.26 -5.37
C CYS A 162 -5.69 -9.72 -5.41
N TRP A 163 -4.81 -10.04 -6.38
CA TRP A 163 -4.27 -11.38 -6.59
C TRP A 163 -2.83 -11.34 -7.13
N GLY A 164 -2.12 -12.46 -6.99
CA GLY A 164 -0.77 -12.66 -7.51
C GLY A 164 0.31 -12.22 -6.54
N ASN A 165 1.21 -11.36 -7.01
CA ASN A 165 2.36 -10.84 -6.27
C ASN A 165 2.01 -9.47 -5.63
N PRO A 166 2.00 -9.37 -4.28
CA PRO A 166 1.75 -8.11 -3.58
C PRO A 166 2.76 -7.00 -3.88
N LYS A 167 3.90 -7.30 -4.52
CA LYS A 167 4.88 -6.30 -4.97
C LYS A 167 4.50 -5.63 -6.30
N GLU A 168 3.72 -6.31 -7.12
CA GLU A 168 3.57 -5.98 -8.55
C GLU A 168 2.12 -5.75 -8.96
N TYR A 169 1.14 -6.10 -8.12
CA TYR A 169 -0.29 -5.99 -8.41
C TYR A 169 -0.77 -4.59 -8.83
N ILE A 170 -0.02 -3.55 -8.46
CA ILE A 170 -0.29 -2.15 -8.80
C ILE A 170 0.03 -1.86 -10.28
N TYR A 171 0.95 -2.61 -10.89
CA TYR A 171 1.41 -2.35 -12.24
C TYR A 171 0.58 -3.08 -13.29
N GLN A 172 0.26 -2.39 -14.38
CA GLN A 172 -0.53 -2.96 -15.48
C GLN A 172 0.19 -4.11 -16.20
N TRP A 173 1.53 -4.08 -16.27
CA TRP A 173 2.32 -5.10 -16.94
C TRP A 173 2.29 -6.46 -16.24
N ALA A 174 1.95 -6.49 -14.94
CA ALA A 174 1.86 -7.73 -14.17
C ALA A 174 0.56 -8.50 -14.48
N LYS A 175 -0.40 -7.90 -15.20
CA LYS A 175 -1.62 -8.59 -15.61
C LYS A 175 -1.32 -9.59 -16.74
N PRO A 176 -1.92 -10.81 -16.70
CA PRO A 176 -2.97 -11.25 -15.77
C PRO A 176 -2.45 -11.91 -14.48
N GLU A 177 -1.15 -12.17 -14.36
CA GLU A 177 -0.56 -12.95 -13.26
C GLU A 177 -0.69 -12.26 -11.89
N SER A 178 -0.69 -10.93 -11.85
CA SER A 178 -0.97 -10.12 -10.66
C SER A 178 -1.82 -8.91 -11.01
N GLY A 179 -2.74 -8.55 -10.13
CA GLY A 179 -3.60 -7.40 -10.36
C GLY A 179 -4.51 -7.10 -9.19
N CYS A 180 -5.30 -6.04 -9.34
CA CYS A 180 -6.34 -5.72 -8.38
C CYS A 180 -7.55 -5.04 -9.04
N HIS A 181 -8.73 -5.54 -8.69
CA HIS A 181 -10.01 -4.94 -9.05
C HIS A 181 -10.41 -3.96 -7.96
N ARG A 182 -10.62 -2.70 -8.34
CA ARG A 182 -11.09 -1.67 -7.41
C ARG A 182 -12.58 -1.43 -7.64
N ILE A 183 -13.36 -1.76 -6.61
CA ILE A 183 -14.80 -1.56 -6.55
C ILE A 183 -15.06 -0.35 -5.66
N ILE A 184 -15.95 0.53 -6.11
CA ILE A 184 -16.42 1.70 -5.39
C ILE A 184 -17.85 1.41 -4.98
N ALA A 185 -18.15 1.46 -3.68
CA ALA A 185 -19.50 1.44 -3.17
C ALA A 185 -19.88 2.84 -2.68
N ALA A 186 -20.98 3.36 -3.21
CA ALA A 186 -21.50 4.69 -2.87
C ALA A 186 -23.03 4.72 -3.01
N VAL A 187 -23.68 5.65 -2.31
CA VAL A 187 -25.14 5.82 -2.39
C VAL A 187 -25.55 6.39 -3.76
N ASN A 188 -24.80 7.38 -4.23
CA ASN A 188 -24.98 8.03 -5.52
C ASN A 188 -23.78 7.75 -6.43
N LYS A 189 -23.96 7.94 -7.74
CA LYS A 189 -22.85 7.79 -8.70
C LYS A 189 -21.65 8.64 -8.23
N PRO A 190 -20.46 8.04 -8.06
CA PRO A 190 -19.29 8.77 -7.60
C PRO A 190 -19.00 9.93 -8.54
N SER A 191 -18.99 11.15 -8.00
CA SER A 191 -19.06 12.39 -8.79
C SER A 191 -17.76 12.73 -9.51
N SER A 192 -16.65 12.10 -9.15
CA SER A 192 -15.41 12.00 -9.93
C SER A 192 -14.48 11.12 -9.11
N ILE A 193 -13.86 10.11 -9.73
CA ILE A 193 -12.73 9.42 -9.12
C ILE A 193 -11.60 10.47 -9.07
N LYS A 194 -11.29 11.00 -7.89
CA LYS A 194 -10.04 11.75 -7.70
C LYS A 194 -8.90 10.74 -7.81
N VAL A 195 -8.38 10.59 -9.03
CA VAL A 195 -7.11 9.92 -9.31
C VAL A 195 -5.97 10.74 -8.73
#